data_AF-A0A851DR81-F1
#
_entry.id   AF-A0A851DR81-F1
#
_cell.length_a   1.000
_cell.length_b   1.000
_cell.length_c   1.000
_cell.angle_alpha   90.00
_cell.angle_beta   90.00
_cell.angle_gamma   90.00
#
_symmetry.space_group_name_H-M   'P 1'
#
loop_
_entity.id
_entity.type
_entity.pdbx_description
1 polymer ?
#
loop_
_entity_poly.entity_id
_entity_poly.type
_entity_poly.pdbx_seq_one_letter_code
_entity_poly.pdbx_strand_id
1 'polypeptide(L)'
;GDIHGQYTDLLRLFEYGGFPPEANYLFLGDYVDRGKQSLETICLLLAYKIKYPENFFLLRGNHECASINRIYGFYDECKRRFNIKLWKTFTDCFNCLPIAAIVDEKIFCCHGG
;
A
#
# COMPACT_ATOMS: atom_id res chain seq x y z
N GLY A 1 -6.06 -1.79 7.66
CA GLY A 1 -5.06 -2.87 7.87
C GLY A 1 -4.68 -3.42 6.53
N ASP A 2 -4.30 -4.68 6.51
CA ASP A 2 -3.69 -5.36 5.36
C ASP A 2 -4.65 -5.46 4.17
N ILE A 3 -4.11 -5.33 2.96
CA ILE A 3 -4.85 -5.39 1.70
C ILE A 3 -4.38 -6.56 0.83
N HIS A 4 -3.07 -6.87 0.84
CA HIS A 4 -2.49 -8.06 0.20
C HIS A 4 -2.98 -8.29 -1.24
N GLY A 5 -2.95 -7.26 -2.08
CA GLY A 5 -3.33 -7.36 -3.48
C GLY A 5 -4.79 -7.77 -3.74
N GLN A 6 -5.69 -7.63 -2.77
CA GLN A 6 -7.13 -7.85 -2.90
C GLN A 6 -7.83 -6.61 -3.48
N TYR A 7 -7.51 -6.28 -4.73
CA TYR A 7 -7.95 -5.04 -5.36
C TYR A 7 -9.47 -4.82 -5.36
N THR A 8 -10.27 -5.86 -5.62
CA THR A 8 -11.73 -5.74 -5.58
C THR A 8 -12.26 -5.40 -4.19
N ASP A 9 -11.64 -5.95 -3.15
CA ASP A 9 -12.04 -5.65 -1.77
C ASP A 9 -11.59 -4.25 -1.35
N LEU A 10 -10.45 -3.76 -1.89
CA LEU A 10 -10.05 -2.35 -1.74
C LEU A 10 -11.08 -1.40 -2.36
N LEU A 11 -11.61 -1.71 -3.55
CA LEU A 11 -12.66 -0.87 -4.15
C LEU A 11 -13.92 -0.82 -3.28
N ARG A 12 -14.35 -1.97 -2.74
CA ARG A 12 -15.47 -2.05 -1.79
C ARG A 12 -15.19 -1.24 -0.53
N LEU A 13 -13.95 -1.27 -0.01
CA LEU A 13 -13.57 -0.46 1.15
C LEU A 13 -13.83 1.03 0.91
N PHE A 14 -13.54 1.55 -0.28
CA PHE A 14 -13.87 2.94 -0.63
C PHE A 14 -15.37 3.19 -0.83
N GLU A 15 -16.10 2.22 -1.39
CA GLU A 15 -17.57 2.33 -1.51
C GLU A 15 -18.25 2.46 -0.14
N TYR A 16 -17.77 1.74 0.87
CA TYR A 16 -18.31 1.80 2.24
C TYR A 16 -17.75 2.96 3.06
N GLY A 17 -16.45 3.22 2.97
CA GLY A 17 -15.75 4.25 3.77
C GLY A 17 -15.86 5.67 3.21
N GLY A 18 -16.37 5.82 1.99
CA GLY A 18 -16.40 7.07 1.25
C GLY A 18 -15.12 7.28 0.44
N PHE A 19 -15.23 7.99 -0.68
CA PHE A 19 -14.08 8.29 -1.50
C PHE A 19 -13.30 9.50 -0.94
N PRO A 20 -11.97 9.57 -1.17
CA PRO A 20 -11.24 10.82 -0.96
C PRO A 20 -11.65 11.88 -2.00
N PRO A 21 -11.73 13.17 -1.64
CA PRO A 21 -11.28 13.76 -0.38
C PRO A 21 -12.37 13.83 0.71
N GLU A 22 -13.58 13.34 0.47
CA GLU A 22 -14.68 13.41 1.43
C GLU A 22 -14.40 12.58 2.71
N ALA A 23 -13.51 11.60 2.61
CA ALA A 23 -13.00 10.81 3.73
C ALA A 23 -11.46 10.86 3.83
N ASN A 24 -10.95 10.86 5.07
CA ASN A 24 -9.53 10.74 5.38
C ASN A 24 -9.15 9.27 5.59
N TYR A 25 -8.02 8.86 5.02
CA TYR A 25 -7.52 7.49 5.11
C TYR A 25 -6.11 7.42 5.66
N LEU A 26 -5.91 6.53 6.64
CA LEU A 26 -4.60 6.08 7.10
C LEU A 26 -4.51 4.57 6.88
N PHE A 27 -3.72 4.14 5.91
CA PHE A 27 -3.41 2.74 5.70
C PHE A 27 -2.16 2.35 6.48
N LEU A 28 -2.19 1.15 7.04
CA LEU A 28 -1.15 0.65 7.95
C LEU A 28 -0.13 -0.27 7.26
N GLY A 29 -0.03 -0.29 5.93
CA GLY A 29 0.89 -1.20 5.21
C GLY A 29 0.24 -2.49 4.70
N ASP A 30 1.08 -3.38 4.18
CA ASP A 30 0.75 -4.68 3.59
C ASP A 30 -0.22 -4.57 2.41
N TYR A 31 0.22 -3.80 1.42
CA TYR A 31 -0.50 -3.55 0.16
C TYR A 31 -0.31 -4.67 -0.85
N VAL A 32 0.88 -5.26 -0.86
CA VAL A 32 1.33 -6.22 -1.87
C VAL A 32 1.42 -7.65 -1.33
N ASP A 33 1.73 -8.59 -2.23
CA ASP A 33 1.85 -10.03 -2.00
C ASP A 33 0.53 -10.74 -1.67
N ARG A 34 0.58 -12.09 -1.67
CA ARG A 34 -0.52 -13.05 -1.42
C ARG A 34 -1.67 -13.00 -2.44
N GLY A 35 -2.21 -11.83 -2.73
CA GLY A 35 -3.22 -11.61 -3.75
C GLY A 35 -2.64 -11.55 -5.16
N LYS A 36 -3.55 -11.50 -6.14
CA LYS A 36 -3.19 -11.54 -7.58
C LYS A 36 -3.08 -10.16 -8.22
N GLN A 37 -3.52 -9.11 -7.53
CA GLN A 37 -3.66 -7.76 -8.06
C GLN A 37 -2.91 -6.75 -7.19
N SER A 38 -1.67 -7.09 -6.81
CA SER A 38 -0.83 -6.21 -5.99
C SER A 38 -0.47 -4.94 -6.75
N LEU A 39 -0.21 -5.05 -8.05
CA LEU A 39 0.12 -3.89 -8.89
C LEU A 39 -1.03 -2.90 -8.99
N GLU A 40 -2.24 -3.37 -9.24
CA GLU A 40 -3.44 -2.52 -9.26
C GLU A 40 -3.66 -1.84 -7.91
N THR A 41 -3.51 -2.62 -6.83
CA THR A 41 -3.67 -2.15 -5.45
C THR A 41 -2.70 -1.01 -5.16
N ILE A 42 -1.39 -1.23 -5.32
CA ILE A 42 -0.40 -0.21 -4.97
C ILE A 42 -0.46 1.00 -5.90
N CYS A 43 -0.73 0.81 -7.20
CA CYS A 43 -0.87 1.91 -8.14
C CYS A 43 -2.05 2.82 -7.78
N LEU A 44 -3.21 2.24 -7.41
CA LEU A 44 -4.37 3.02 -7.00
C LEU A 44 -4.09 3.82 -5.73
N LEU A 45 -3.49 3.18 -4.72
CA LEU A 45 -3.15 3.83 -3.45
C LEU A 45 -2.14 4.98 -3.64
N LEU A 46 -1.11 4.78 -4.47
CA LEU A 46 -0.15 5.84 -4.80
C LEU A 46 -0.80 6.97 -5.60
N ALA A 47 -1.71 6.67 -6.53
CA ALA A 47 -2.46 7.69 -7.26
C ALA A 47 -3.32 8.55 -6.33
N TYR A 48 -4.00 7.93 -5.35
CA TYR A 48 -4.72 8.67 -4.31
C TYR A 48 -3.80 9.48 -3.42
N LYS A 49 -2.61 8.96 -3.05
CA LYS A 49 -1.62 9.72 -2.29
C LYS A 49 -1.15 10.97 -3.04
N ILE A 50 -0.92 10.86 -4.35
CA ILE A 50 -0.52 12.00 -5.19
C ILE A 50 -1.67 13.01 -5.32
N LYS A 51 -2.90 12.53 -5.50
CA LYS A 51 -4.07 13.39 -5.71
C LYS A 51 -4.54 14.09 -4.43
N TYR A 52 -4.43 13.43 -3.28
CA TYR A 52 -4.94 13.90 -2.00
C TYR A 52 -3.87 13.77 -0.88
N PRO A 53 -2.76 14.51 -0.99
CA PRO A 53 -1.63 14.35 -0.09
C PRO A 53 -1.95 14.63 1.39
N GLU A 54 -2.94 15.49 1.67
CA GLU A 54 -3.36 15.91 3.02
C GLU A 54 -4.46 15.02 3.63
N ASN A 55 -5.06 14.11 2.85
CA ASN A 55 -6.18 13.27 3.29
C ASN A 55 -5.87 11.78 3.20
N PHE A 56 -4.85 11.40 2.42
CA PHE A 56 -4.51 10.01 2.14
C PHE A 56 -3.09 9.71 2.63
N PHE A 57 -2.98 8.81 3.60
CA PHE A 57 -1.73 8.47 4.27
C PHE A 57 -1.46 6.98 4.15
N LEU A 58 -0.21 6.64 3.82
CA LEU A 58 0.25 5.27 3.61
C LEU A 58 1.44 5.02 4.53
N LEU A 59 1.32 4.06 5.44
CA LEU A 59 2.45 3.56 6.22
C LEU A 59 3.09 2.36 5.54
N ARG A 60 4.31 2.01 5.97
CA ARG A 60 5.06 0.86 5.50
C ARG A 60 4.70 -0.40 6.29
N GLY A 61 4.29 -1.46 5.61
CA GLY A 61 4.15 -2.80 6.19
C GLY A 61 5.40 -3.67 5.96
N ASN A 62 5.39 -4.89 6.49
CA ASN A 62 6.54 -5.79 6.31
C ASN A 62 6.62 -6.35 4.88
N HIS A 63 5.49 -6.39 4.16
CA HIS A 63 5.46 -6.77 2.75
C HIS A 63 5.98 -5.66 1.81
N GLU A 64 6.10 -4.41 2.27
CA GLU A 64 6.77 -3.34 1.54
C GLU A 64 8.31 -3.38 1.72
N CYS A 65 8.88 -4.59 1.82
CA CYS A 65 10.31 -4.85 1.93
C CYS A 65 10.78 -5.81 0.83
N ALA A 66 11.92 -5.50 0.22
CA ALA A 66 12.47 -6.26 -0.91
C ALA A 66 12.74 -7.74 -0.59
N SER A 67 13.10 -8.05 0.66
CA SER A 67 13.35 -9.45 1.07
C SER A 67 12.06 -10.26 1.14
N ILE A 68 10.98 -9.64 1.62
CA ILE A 68 9.67 -10.29 1.81
C ILE A 68 8.96 -10.41 0.47
N ASN A 69 8.79 -9.32 -0.26
CA ASN A 69 8.01 -9.31 -1.49
C ASN A 69 8.68 -10.01 -2.68
N ARG A 70 9.96 -10.39 -2.52
CA ARG A 70 10.64 -11.32 -3.41
C ARG A 70 10.17 -12.76 -3.26
N ILE A 71 9.71 -13.14 -2.08
CA ILE A 71 9.32 -14.52 -1.74
C ILE A 71 7.80 -14.71 -1.90
N TYR A 72 7.00 -13.69 -1.59
CA TYR A 72 5.55 -13.82 -1.42
C TYR A 72 4.68 -13.37 -2.60
N GLY A 73 5.30 -13.02 -3.73
CA GLY A 73 4.63 -12.99 -5.03
C GLY A 73 4.75 -11.69 -5.81
N PHE A 74 4.97 -10.54 -5.18
CA PHE A 74 4.99 -9.25 -5.88
C PHE A 74 6.14 -9.13 -6.87
N TYR A 75 7.33 -9.64 -6.53
CA TYR A 75 8.46 -9.73 -7.46
C TYR A 75 8.10 -10.52 -8.72
N ASP A 76 7.49 -11.68 -8.56
CA ASP A 76 7.09 -12.53 -9.67
C ASP A 76 5.95 -11.89 -10.47
N GLU A 77 5.01 -11.21 -9.81
CA GLU A 77 3.96 -10.45 -10.47
C GLU A 77 4.55 -9.35 -11.38
N CYS A 78 5.47 -8.54 -10.85
CA CYS A 78 6.16 -7.50 -11.60
C CYS A 78 6.98 -8.08 -12.75
N LYS A 79 7.74 -9.14 -12.49
CA LYS A 79 8.58 -9.81 -13.50
C LYS A 79 7.75 -10.41 -14.62
N ARG A 80 6.62 -11.05 -14.31
CA ARG A 80 5.76 -11.73 -15.27
C ARG A 80 4.94 -10.75 -16.13
N ARG A 81 4.42 -9.69 -15.52
CA ARG A 81 3.53 -8.73 -16.21
C ARG A 81 4.29 -7.58 -16.86
N PHE A 82 5.47 -7.25 -16.33
CA PHE A 82 6.28 -6.12 -16.76
C PHE A 82 7.76 -6.52 -16.80
N ASN A 83 8.57 -6.03 -15.87
CA ASN A 83 10.00 -6.31 -15.80
C ASN A 83 10.53 -6.13 -14.36
N ILE A 84 11.75 -6.63 -14.13
CA ILE A 84 12.43 -6.55 -12.82
C ILE A 84 12.78 -5.10 -12.45
N LYS A 85 12.99 -4.21 -13.44
CA LYS A 85 13.28 -2.80 -13.17
C LYS A 85 12.10 -2.12 -12.47
N LEU A 86 10.87 -2.43 -12.87
CA LEU A 86 9.66 -1.92 -12.22
C LEU A 86 9.60 -2.32 -10.73
N TRP A 87 9.89 -3.58 -10.42
CA TRP A 87 9.96 -4.05 -9.02
C TRP A 87 11.00 -3.27 -8.19
N LYS A 88 12.17 -2.97 -8.78
CA LYS A 88 13.18 -2.13 -8.11
C LYS A 88 12.65 -0.72 -7.85
N THR A 89 11.96 -0.11 -8.82
CA THR A 89 11.33 1.21 -8.63
C THR A 89 10.29 1.20 -7.52
N PHE A 90 9.46 0.16 -7.41
CA PHE A 90 8.55 0.02 -6.27
C PHE A 90 9.29 -0.15 -4.95
N THR A 91 10.38 -0.92 -4.93
CA THR A 91 11.23 -1.07 -3.74
C THR A 91 11.79 0.26 -3.27
N ASP A 92 12.28 1.10 -4.19
CA ASP A 92 12.78 2.44 -3.87
C ASP A 92 11.67 3.33 -3.31
N CYS A 93 10.46 3.26 -3.89
CA CYS A 93 9.28 3.97 -3.40
C CYS A 93 8.88 3.50 -1.98
N PHE A 94 8.87 2.19 -1.74
CA PHE A 94 8.55 1.61 -0.42
C PHE A 94 9.54 2.01 0.67
N ASN A 95 10.79 2.24 0.31
CA ASN A 95 11.80 2.75 1.25
C ASN A 95 11.52 4.18 1.73
N CYS A 96 10.67 4.93 1.03
CA CYS A 96 10.25 6.28 1.41
C CYS A 96 8.96 6.31 2.24
N LEU A 97 8.29 5.17 2.45
CA LEU A 97 7.04 5.14 3.21
C LEU A 97 7.30 5.36 4.72
N PRO A 98 6.50 6.22 5.39
CA PRO A 98 6.56 6.37 6.84
C PRO A 98 6.32 5.06 7.58
N ILE A 99 7.01 4.86 8.70
CA ILE A 99 6.88 3.63 9.51
C ILE A 99 5.77 3.69 10.56
N ALA A 100 5.32 4.90 10.92
CA ALA A 100 4.32 5.13 11.94
C ALA A 100 3.60 6.48 11.73
N ALA A 101 2.46 6.65 12.39
CA ALA A 101 1.72 7.90 12.51
C ALA A 101 1.16 8.05 13.92
N ILE A 102 0.84 9.29 14.30
CA ILE A 102 0.07 9.60 15.51
C ILE A 102 -1.23 10.29 15.07
N VAL A 103 -2.37 9.72 15.47
CA VAL A 103 -3.70 10.27 15.17
C VAL A 103 -4.21 11.02 16.39
N ASP A 104 -4.63 12.26 16.18
CA ASP A 104 -5.19 13.17 17.20
C ASP A 104 -4.30 13.30 18.45
N GLU A 105 -2.97 13.26 18.26
CA GLU A 105 -1.96 13.30 19.32
C GLU A 105 -2.09 12.21 20.40
N LYS A 106 -2.91 11.18 20.15
CA LYS A 106 -3.32 10.19 21.16
C LYS A 106 -3.05 8.76 20.73
N ILE A 107 -3.30 8.44 19.46
CA ILE A 107 -3.28 7.06 18.98
C ILE A 107 -2.03 6.85 18.14
N PHE A 108 -1.12 6.03 18.64
CA PHE A 108 0.04 5.56 17.87
C PHE A 108 -0.41 4.48 16.88
N CYS A 109 -0.07 4.66 15.61
CA CYS A 109 -0.40 3.75 14.53
C CYS A 109 0.88 3.28 13.83
N CYS A 110 1.04 1.97 13.73
CA CYS A 110 2.13 1.30 13.01
C CYS A 110 1.58 0.01 12.41
N HIS A 111 2.32 -0.58 11.47
CA HIS A 111 1.88 -1.82 10.83
C HIS A 111 1.83 -3.00 11.82
N GLY A 112 2.99 -3.34 12.37
CA GLY A 112 3.12 -4.25 13.50
C GLY A 112 3.50 -3.48 14.77
N GLY A 113 3.32 -4.09 15.93
CA GLY A 113 3.58 -3.52 17.24
C GLY A 113 3.16 -4.48 18.34
#